data_AF-J9EP37-F1
#
_entry.id   AF-J9EP37-F1
#
_cell.length_a   1.000
_cell.length_b   1.000
_cell.length_c   1.000
_cell.angle_alpha   90.00
_cell.angle_beta   90.00
_cell.angle_gamma   90.00
#
_symmetry.space_group_name_H-M   'P 1'
#
loop_
_entity.id
_entity.type
_entity.pdbx_description
1 polymer ?
#
loop_
_entity_poly.entity_id
_entity_poly.type
_entity_poly.pdbx_seq_one_letter_code
_entity_poly.pdbx_strand_id
1 'polypeptide(L)'
;MLSENPDYKYFWPQFRAIPDSSLISSSVLRNFARTYMNALKKIVESLNNEQMPYDVLKRISAKHARHNIQVHHMQKMIKPLLENVRRTLGRHDENAERAWEKLFQTVGAIVEHYKTSQV
;
A
#
# COMPACT_ATOMS: atom_id res chain seq x y z
N MET A 1 -10.47 -2.23 5.74
CA MET A 1 -10.15 -1.97 4.31
C MET A 1 -10.98 -2.81 3.34
N LEU A 2 -10.74 -4.12 3.15
CA LEU A 2 -11.54 -4.93 2.20
C LEU A 2 -13.00 -5.14 2.64
N SER A 3 -13.24 -5.35 3.94
CA SER A 3 -14.59 -5.40 4.52
C SER A 3 -15.35 -4.07 4.40
N GLU A 4 -14.62 -2.95 4.44
CA GLU A 4 -15.18 -1.59 4.36
C GLU A 4 -15.27 -1.08 2.91
N ASN A 5 -14.62 -1.77 1.96
CA ASN A 5 -14.58 -1.40 0.54
C ASN A 5 -14.63 -2.69 -0.32
N PRO A 6 -15.78 -3.40 -0.38
CA PRO A 6 -15.87 -4.68 -1.09
C PRO A 6 -15.48 -4.59 -2.57
N ASP A 7 -15.77 -3.45 -3.21
CA ASP A 7 -15.42 -3.16 -4.61
C ASP A 7 -13.92 -3.23 -4.88
N TYR A 8 -13.09 -3.11 -3.84
CA TYR A 8 -11.64 -3.20 -4.00
C TYR A 8 -11.16 -4.61 -4.38
N LYS A 9 -12.02 -5.65 -4.25
CA LYS A 9 -11.77 -6.96 -4.89
C LYS A 9 -11.63 -6.86 -6.42
N TYR A 10 -12.09 -5.78 -7.04
CA TYR A 10 -11.82 -5.52 -8.45
C TYR A 10 -10.31 -5.42 -8.74
N PHE A 11 -9.56 -4.72 -7.88
CA PHE A 11 -8.11 -4.53 -8.03
C PHE A 11 -7.30 -5.80 -7.74
N TRP A 12 -7.91 -6.75 -7.01
CA TRP A 12 -7.28 -8.00 -6.61
C TRP A 12 -8.15 -9.19 -7.01
N PRO A 13 -8.10 -9.58 -8.31
CA PRO A 13 -8.89 -10.69 -8.84
C PRO A 13 -8.76 -11.97 -8.02
N GLN A 14 -7.59 -12.21 -7.41
CA GLN A 14 -7.33 -13.37 -6.56
C GLN A 14 -8.23 -13.47 -5.31
N PHE A 15 -8.87 -12.37 -4.89
CA PHE A 15 -9.81 -12.36 -3.77
C PHE A 15 -11.27 -12.55 -4.19
N ARG A 16 -11.60 -12.48 -5.49
CA ARG A 16 -12.99 -12.52 -5.98
C ARG A 16 -13.67 -13.86 -5.71
N ALA A 17 -12.92 -14.96 -5.84
CA ALA A 17 -13.43 -16.31 -5.60
C ALA A 17 -13.54 -16.68 -4.10
N ILE A 18 -13.08 -15.81 -3.19
CA ILE A 18 -13.03 -16.10 -1.75
C ILE A 18 -14.21 -15.38 -1.07
N PRO A 19 -15.09 -16.13 -0.38
CA PRO A 19 -16.14 -15.53 0.45
C PRO A 19 -15.55 -14.62 1.53
N ASP A 20 -16.22 -13.51 1.85
CA ASP A 20 -15.73 -12.53 2.83
C ASP A 20 -15.50 -13.16 4.21
N SER A 21 -16.39 -14.06 4.64
CA SER A 21 -16.28 -14.82 5.88
C SER A 21 -15.02 -15.69 5.96
N SER A 22 -14.47 -16.09 4.81
CA SER A 22 -13.30 -16.97 4.71
C SER A 22 -12.02 -16.22 4.32
N LEU A 23 -12.11 -14.92 4.01
CA LEU A 23 -10.98 -14.15 3.49
C LEU A 23 -9.85 -14.03 4.52
N ILE A 24 -10.21 -13.82 5.79
CA ILE A 24 -9.25 -13.61 6.89
C ILE A 24 -8.35 -14.82 7.15
N SER A 25 -8.85 -16.04 6.93
CA SER A 25 -8.11 -17.29 7.11
C SER A 25 -7.42 -17.76 5.83
N SER A 26 -7.69 -17.12 4.69
CA SER A 26 -7.17 -17.54 3.39
C SER A 26 -5.65 -17.40 3.29
N SER A 27 -5.00 -18.40 2.66
CA SER A 27 -3.58 -18.32 2.29
C SER A 27 -3.31 -17.20 1.29
N VAL A 28 -4.28 -16.88 0.44
CA VAL A 28 -4.20 -15.80 -0.56
C VAL A 28 -4.05 -14.44 0.11
N LEU A 29 -4.87 -14.13 1.13
CA LEU A 29 -4.74 -12.89 1.89
C LEU A 29 -3.39 -12.83 2.62
N ARG A 30 -2.97 -13.94 3.25
CA ARG A 30 -1.68 -14.01 3.95
C ARG A 30 -0.49 -13.74 3.01
N ASN A 31 -0.52 -14.29 1.80
CA ASN A 31 0.52 -14.08 0.78
C ASN A 31 0.53 -12.65 0.26
N PHE A 32 -0.66 -12.05 0.05
CA PHE A 32 -0.78 -10.64 -0.31
C PHE A 32 -0.24 -9.73 0.79
N ALA A 33 -0.63 -9.95 2.05
CA ALA A 33 -0.15 -9.17 3.19
C ALA A 33 1.37 -9.24 3.31
N ARG A 34 1.98 -10.43 3.13
CA ARG A 34 3.44 -10.58 3.12
C ARG A 34 4.09 -9.77 1.99
N THR A 35 3.51 -9.80 0.79
CA THR A 35 4.01 -9.03 -0.36
C THR A 35 3.92 -7.52 -0.11
N TYR A 36 2.79 -7.06 0.42
CA TYR A 36 2.55 -5.67 0.78
C TYR A 36 3.55 -5.18 1.85
N MET A 37 3.69 -5.91 2.95
CA MET A 37 4.62 -5.55 4.03
C MET A 37 6.08 -5.58 3.57
N ASN A 38 6.46 -6.55 2.72
CA ASN A 38 7.80 -6.59 2.13
C ASN A 38 8.07 -5.40 1.22
N ALA A 39 7.07 -4.91 0.48
CA ALA A 39 7.21 -3.71 -0.35
C ALA A 39 7.41 -2.46 0.51
N LEU A 40 6.61 -2.28 1.57
CA LEU A 40 6.78 -1.18 2.51
C LEU A 40 8.15 -1.22 3.20
N LYS A 41 8.58 -2.40 3.67
CA LYS A 41 9.90 -2.58 4.27
C LYS A 41 11.02 -2.12 3.33
N LYS A 42 10.99 -2.57 2.07
CA LYS A 42 11.97 -2.16 1.05
C LYS A 42 11.99 -0.66 0.80
N ILE A 43 10.81 -0.01 0.77
CA ILE A 43 10.74 1.45 0.64
C ILE A 43 11.42 2.11 1.84
N VAL A 44 11.02 1.77 3.06
CA VAL A 44 11.55 2.37 4.30
C VAL A 44 13.05 2.16 4.44
N GLU A 45 13.55 0.93 4.23
CA GLU A 45 14.99 0.64 4.28
C GLU A 45 15.78 1.42 3.22
N SER A 46 15.15 1.73 2.09
CA SER A 46 15.78 2.52 1.03
C SER A 46 15.78 4.02 1.26
N LEU A 47 14.96 4.54 2.19
CA LEU A 47 14.93 5.98 2.51
C LEU A 47 16.24 6.48 3.15
N ASN A 48 17.01 5.58 3.77
CA ASN A 48 18.31 5.90 4.36
C ASN A 48 19.45 5.95 3.33
N ASN A 49 19.20 5.58 2.08
CA ASN A 49 20.15 5.69 0.99
C ASN A 49 19.80 6.96 0.19
N GLU A 50 20.74 7.91 0.09
CA GLU A 50 20.56 9.21 -0.61
C GLU A 50 20.07 9.04 -2.06
N GLN A 51 20.38 7.91 -2.68
CA GLN A 51 19.71 7.41 -3.87
C GLN A 51 18.58 6.49 -3.43
N MET A 52 17.44 7.08 -3.09
CA MET A 52 16.19 6.33 -3.07
C MET A 52 16.10 5.64 -4.44
N PRO A 53 16.12 4.29 -4.53
CA PRO A 53 16.28 3.61 -5.79
C PRO A 53 15.03 3.92 -6.59
N TYR A 54 15.17 4.87 -7.50
CA TYR A 54 14.17 5.31 -8.45
C TYR A 54 13.47 4.09 -9.08
N ASP A 55 14.21 3.00 -9.27
CA ASP A 55 13.73 1.70 -9.73
C ASP A 55 12.68 1.04 -8.84
N VAL A 56 12.80 1.12 -7.51
CA VAL A 56 11.81 0.55 -6.57
C VAL A 56 10.51 1.32 -6.69
N LEU A 57 10.54 2.65 -6.65
CA LEU A 57 9.33 3.45 -6.79
C LEU A 57 8.77 3.35 -8.20
N LYS A 58 9.59 3.39 -9.25
CA LYS A 58 9.17 3.17 -10.65
C LYS A 58 8.42 1.85 -10.81
N ARG A 59 8.97 0.76 -10.27
CA ARG A 59 8.33 -0.57 -10.36
C ARG A 59 7.01 -0.62 -9.61
N ILE A 60 6.94 0.01 -8.43
CA ILE A 60 5.69 0.11 -7.65
C ILE A 60 4.68 0.94 -8.43
N SER A 61 5.07 2.11 -8.90
CA SER A 61 4.21 3.03 -9.65
C SER A 61 3.68 2.43 -10.94
N ALA A 62 4.51 1.75 -11.72
CA ALA A 62 4.09 1.06 -12.94
C ALA A 62 3.02 -0.02 -12.67
N LYS A 63 3.17 -0.82 -11.60
CA LYS A 63 2.16 -1.80 -11.21
C LYS A 63 0.85 -1.14 -10.80
N HIS A 64 0.90 -0.09 -9.99
CA HIS A 64 -0.29 0.62 -9.52
C HIS A 64 -1.01 1.35 -10.68
N ALA A 65 -0.26 1.93 -11.61
CA ALA A 65 -0.79 2.54 -12.83
C ALA A 65 -1.52 1.51 -13.71
N ARG A 66 -0.91 0.33 -13.96
CA ARG A 66 -1.53 -0.75 -14.74
C ARG A 66 -2.86 -1.24 -14.17
N HIS A 67 -3.02 -1.20 -12.85
CA HIS A 67 -4.27 -1.58 -12.17
C HIS A 67 -5.22 -0.40 -11.94
N ASN A 68 -4.93 0.77 -12.52
CA ASN A 68 -5.68 2.02 -12.35
C ASN A 68 -5.90 2.40 -10.87
N ILE A 69 -4.93 2.10 -10.00
CA ILE A 69 -4.97 2.49 -8.60
C ILE A 69 -4.76 3.99 -8.50
N GLN A 70 -5.75 4.72 -8.02
CA GLN A 70 -5.68 6.16 -7.78
C GLN A 70 -5.17 6.51 -6.37
N VAL A 71 -4.66 7.72 -6.18
CA VAL A 71 -4.17 8.23 -4.87
C VAL A 71 -5.14 7.99 -3.73
N HIS A 72 -6.44 8.23 -3.95
CA HIS A 72 -7.44 8.06 -2.91
C HIS A 72 -7.56 6.59 -2.43
N HIS A 73 -7.28 5.60 -3.28
CA HIS A 73 -7.24 4.18 -2.89
C HIS A 73 -6.09 3.91 -1.92
N MET A 74 -4.92 4.52 -2.17
CA MET A 74 -3.75 4.41 -1.31
C MET A 74 -3.98 5.12 0.03
N GLN A 75 -4.67 6.27 0.04
CA GLN A 75 -5.04 6.97 1.27
C GLN A 75 -5.92 6.11 2.20
N LYS A 76 -6.84 5.31 1.65
CA LYS A 76 -7.66 4.37 2.44
C LYS A 76 -6.84 3.27 3.12
N MET A 77 -5.60 3.02 2.70
CA MET A 77 -4.69 2.06 3.33
C MET A 77 -3.91 2.63 4.52
N ILE A 78 -3.76 3.95 4.60
CA ILE A 78 -2.93 4.61 5.61
C ILE A 78 -3.52 4.43 7.00
N LYS A 79 -4.80 4.76 7.18
CA LYS A 79 -5.44 4.73 8.51
C LYS A 79 -5.39 3.33 9.14
N PRO A 80 -5.78 2.23 8.46
CA PRO A 80 -5.64 0.88 9.01
C PRO A 80 -4.19 0.48 9.32
N LEU A 81 -3.23 0.95 8.52
CA LEU A 81 -1.80 0.71 8.77
C LEU A 81 -1.36 1.40 10.06
N LEU A 82 -1.65 2.69 10.23
CA LEU A 82 -1.27 3.45 11.42
C LEU A 82 -1.93 2.90 12.68
N GLU A 83 -3.22 2.53 12.61
CA GLU A 83 -3.91 1.87 13.72
C GLU A 83 -3.25 0.53 14.11
N ASN A 84 -2.77 -0.24 13.14
CA ASN A 84 -2.02 -1.47 13.40
C ASN A 84 -0.65 -1.19 14.02
N VAL A 85 0.07 -0.17 13.54
CA VAL A 85 1.37 0.23 14.09
C VAL A 85 1.22 0.70 15.54
N ARG A 86 0.25 1.58 15.84
CA ARG A 86 -0.08 2.03 17.20
C ARG A 86 -0.34 0.85 18.15
N ARG A 87 -1.22 -0.06 17.73
CA ARG A 87 -1.57 -1.26 18.51
C ARG A 87 -0.37 -2.17 18.75
N THR A 88 0.48 -2.35 17.74
CA THR A 88 1.64 -3.25 17.83
C THR A 88 2.74 -2.67 18.71
N LEU A 89 2.97 -1.36 18.65
CA LEU A 89 4.02 -0.69 19.44
C LEU A 89 3.54 -0.30 20.85
N GLY A 90 2.23 -0.34 21.11
CA GLY A 90 1.65 0.09 22.38
C GLY A 90 1.84 1.58 22.68
N ARG A 91 2.18 2.39 21.68
CA ARG A 91 2.44 3.83 21.81
C ARG A 91 1.95 4.61 20.61
N HIS A 92 1.69 5.89 20.83
CA HIS A 92 1.36 6.88 19.81
C HIS A 92 2.59 7.74 19.53
N ASP A 93 2.93 7.92 18.25
CA ASP A 93 4.06 8.73 17.81
C ASP A 93 3.63 9.56 16.59
N GLU A 94 3.31 10.83 16.83
CA GLU A 94 2.84 11.75 15.80
C GLU A 94 3.87 12.00 14.69
N ASN A 95 5.17 11.95 15.02
CA ASN A 95 6.22 12.14 14.01
C ASN A 95 6.26 10.96 13.05
N ALA A 96 6.18 9.74 13.59
CA ALA A 96 6.13 8.53 12.77
C ALA A 96 4.88 8.52 11.88
N GLU A 97 3.73 8.95 12.40
CA GLU A 97 2.48 9.00 11.63
C GLU A 97 2.53 10.00 10.49
N ARG A 98 3.00 11.23 10.75
CA ARG A 98 3.21 12.22 9.70
C ARG A 98 4.19 11.74 8.64
N ALA A 99 5.25 11.02 9.03
CA ALA A 99 6.21 10.44 8.10
C ALA A 99 5.57 9.37 7.19
N TRP A 100 4.74 8.49 7.76
CA TRP A 100 3.97 7.51 6.99
C TRP A 100 2.98 8.16 6.03
N GLU A 101 2.22 9.16 6.48
CA GLU A 101 1.30 9.91 5.62
C GLU A 101 2.04 10.57 4.45
N LYS A 102 3.16 11.24 4.74
CA LYS A 102 3.99 11.86 3.71
C LYS A 102 4.52 10.85 2.71
N LEU A 103 4.97 9.68 3.18
CA LEU A 103 5.45 8.61 2.31
C LEU A 103 4.37 8.16 1.31
N PHE A 104 3.16 7.88 1.80
CA PHE A 104 2.06 7.44 0.94
C PHE A 104 1.60 8.54 -0.04
N GLN A 105 1.59 9.80 0.39
CA GLN A 105 1.33 10.94 -0.51
C GLN A 105 2.37 11.02 -1.62
N THR A 106 3.66 10.90 -1.30
CA THR A 106 4.76 10.93 -2.27
C THR A 106 4.65 9.77 -3.26
N VAL A 107 4.42 8.54 -2.78
CA VAL A 107 4.21 7.38 -3.67
C VAL A 107 2.99 7.61 -4.57
N GLY A 108 1.90 8.15 -4.02
CA GLY A 108 0.70 8.48 -4.80
C GLY A 108 0.96 9.51 -5.90
N ALA A 109 1.69 10.58 -5.59
CA ALA A 109 2.06 11.60 -6.58
C ALA A 109 2.91 11.00 -7.71
N ILE A 110 3.86 10.12 -7.38
CA ILE A 110 4.69 9.43 -8.39
C ILE A 110 3.83 8.50 -9.25
N VAL A 111 2.89 7.75 -8.66
CA VAL A 111 1.96 6.90 -9.41
C VAL A 111 1.16 7.71 -10.43
N GLU A 112 0.60 8.86 -10.02
CA GLU A 112 -0.17 9.72 -10.94
C GLU A 112 0.71 10.32 -12.04
N HIS A 113 1.90 10.82 -11.70
CA HIS A 113 2.87 11.28 -12.70
C HIS A 113 3.20 10.18 -13.72
N TYR A 114 3.35 8.93 -13.28
CA TYR A 114 3.59 7.80 -14.18
C TYR A 114 2.41 7.52 -15.11
N LYS A 115 1.17 7.70 -14.65
CA LYS A 115 0.00 7.55 -15.52
C LYS A 115 -0.07 8.63 -16.59
N THR A 116 0.21 9.89 -16.24
CA THR A 116 0.15 11.01 -17.18
C THR A 116 1.31 11.02 -18.16
N SER A 117 2.48 10.47 -17.80
CA SER A 117 3.67 10.42 -18.66
C SER A 117 3.71 9.21 -19.62
N GLN A 118 2.76 8.27 -19.52
CA GLN A 118 2.63 7.12 -20.43
C GLN A 118 1.45 7.25 -21.40
N VAL A 119 0.78 8.40 -21.40
CA VAL A 119 -0.18 8.86 -22.42
C VAL A 119 0.58 9.72 -23.43
#